data_AF-W2IPM3-F1
#
_entry.id   AF-W2IPM3-F1
#
_cell.length_a   1.000
_cell.length_b   1.000
_cell.length_c   1.000
_cell.angle_alpha   90.00
_cell.angle_beta   90.00
_cell.angle_gamma   90.00
#
_symmetry.space_group_name_H-M   'P 1'
#
loop_
_entity.id
_entity.type
_entity.pdbx_description
1 polymer ?
#
loop_
_entity_poly.entity_id
_entity_poly.type
_entity_poly.pdbx_seq_one_letter_code
_entity_poly.pdbx_strand_id
1 'polypeptide(L)'
;MKQANNSERQALWETLLLRSSRGKLRHGDRKIVAEQFKISRWLVSRVWKRGIRFMGERVAAVVASRASQRGRKKKDRAEICKRIHETRVADRNNYRTIEEGAGLTPYMIRQLQREGYLRRALTQTRPLLTEKHKTDRLKWCLLH
;
A
#
# COMPACT_ATOMS: atom_id res chain seq x y z
N MET A 1 17.53 -19.02 -11.49
CA MET A 1 16.74 -18.41 -12.60
C MET A 1 16.15 -17.09 -12.12
N LYS A 2 16.14 -16.06 -12.98
CA LYS A 2 15.69 -14.71 -12.64
C LYS A 2 14.17 -14.65 -12.40
N GLN A 3 13.75 -13.91 -11.37
CA GLN A 3 12.33 -13.59 -11.13
C GLN A 3 11.96 -12.33 -11.91
N ALA A 4 10.88 -12.39 -12.69
CA ALA A 4 10.46 -11.27 -13.53
C ALA A 4 9.66 -10.23 -12.73
N ASN A 5 10.06 -8.96 -12.84
CA ASN A 5 9.31 -7.85 -12.28
C ASN A 5 8.02 -7.56 -13.09
N ASN A 6 7.08 -6.78 -12.55
CA ASN A 6 5.78 -6.57 -13.22
C ASN A 6 5.93 -5.94 -14.61
N SER A 7 6.82 -4.97 -14.80
CA SER A 7 7.09 -4.36 -16.11
C SER A 7 7.69 -5.36 -17.10
N GLU A 8 8.60 -6.22 -16.63
CA GLU A 8 9.18 -7.29 -17.48
C GLU A 8 8.12 -8.32 -17.90
N ARG A 9 7.17 -8.64 -17.02
CA ARG A 9 6.05 -9.54 -17.35
C ARG A 9 5.11 -8.94 -18.40
N GLN A 10 4.95 -7.62 -18.39
CA GLN A 10 4.15 -6.89 -19.36
C GLN A 10 4.84 -6.87 -20.74
N ALA A 11 6.12 -6.51 -20.79
CA ALA A 11 6.92 -6.60 -22.02
C ALA A 11 6.97 -8.03 -22.59
N LEU A 12 7.08 -9.03 -21.70
CA LEU A 12 7.04 -10.44 -22.09
C LEU A 12 5.67 -10.84 -22.68
N TRP A 13 4.58 -10.28 -22.17
CA TRP A 13 3.25 -10.50 -22.73
C TRP A 13 3.11 -9.86 -24.11
N GLU A 14 3.53 -8.61 -24.29
CA GLU A 14 3.45 -7.88 -25.55
C GLU A 14 4.29 -8.52 -26.65
N THR A 15 5.50 -8.98 -26.32
CA THR A 15 6.36 -9.72 -27.26
C THR A 15 5.75 -11.06 -27.69
N LEU A 16 5.09 -11.78 -26.78
CA LEU A 16 4.34 -12.99 -27.14
C LEU A 16 3.11 -12.66 -27.98
N LEU A 17 2.43 -11.55 -27.69
CA LEU A 17 1.26 -11.12 -28.43
C LEU A 17 1.61 -10.80 -29.88
N LEU A 18 2.71 -10.07 -30.12
CA LEU A 18 3.25 -9.78 -31.45
C LEU A 18 3.63 -11.05 -32.24
N ARG A 19 4.12 -12.08 -31.56
CA ARG A 19 4.46 -13.38 -32.18
C ARG A 19 3.24 -14.28 -32.38
N SER A 20 2.12 -13.97 -31.72
CA SER A 20 0.92 -14.80 -31.78
C SER A 20 0.11 -14.49 -33.04
N SER A 21 -0.48 -15.53 -33.62
CA SER A 21 -1.46 -15.38 -34.70
C SER A 21 -2.80 -15.93 -34.24
N ARG A 22 -3.85 -15.12 -34.33
CA ARG A 22 -5.22 -15.47 -33.88
C ARG A 22 -5.25 -16.03 -32.44
N GLY A 23 -4.46 -15.44 -31.53
CA GLY A 23 -4.38 -15.85 -30.13
C GLY A 23 -3.66 -17.19 -29.88
N LYS A 24 -2.93 -17.72 -30.86
CA LYS A 24 -2.12 -18.94 -30.74
C LYS A 24 -0.64 -18.62 -30.99
N LEU A 25 0.21 -19.20 -30.15
CA LEU A 25 1.67 -19.19 -30.33
C LEU A 25 2.09 -20.43 -31.12
N ARG A 26 3.10 -20.28 -31.99
CA ARG A 26 3.70 -21.41 -32.70
C ARG A 26 4.53 -22.25 -31.74
N HIS A 27 4.82 -23.49 -32.15
CA HIS A 27 5.74 -24.33 -31.41
C HIS A 27 7.12 -23.64 -31.33
N GLY A 28 7.76 -23.71 -30.16
CA GLY A 28 9.07 -23.08 -29.94
C GLY A 28 9.04 -21.59 -29.50
N ASP A 29 7.98 -20.82 -29.80
CA ASP A 29 7.95 -19.38 -29.47
C ASP A 29 8.19 -19.08 -27.99
N ARG A 30 7.58 -19.88 -27.10
CA ARG A 30 7.77 -19.73 -25.65
C ARG A 30 9.21 -20.02 -25.22
N LYS A 31 9.95 -20.88 -25.95
CA LYS A 31 11.35 -21.18 -25.68
C LYS A 31 12.23 -20.01 -26.15
N ILE A 32 11.99 -19.50 -27.35
CA ILE A 32 12.71 -18.35 -27.90
C ILE A 32 12.56 -17.12 -26.99
N VAL A 33 11.33 -16.81 -26.58
CA VAL A 33 11.08 -15.66 -25.68
C VAL A 33 11.68 -15.90 -24.29
N ALA A 34 11.67 -17.14 -23.79
CA ALA A 34 12.32 -17.47 -22.53
C ALA A 34 13.84 -17.22 -22.57
N GLU A 35 14.49 -17.59 -23.66
CA GLU A 35 15.92 -17.35 -23.90
C GLU A 35 16.22 -15.85 -24.04
N GLN A 36 15.42 -15.11 -24.82
CA GLN A 36 15.57 -13.66 -25.01
C GLN A 36 15.51 -12.88 -23.68
N PHE A 37 14.55 -13.20 -22.82
CA PHE A 37 14.39 -12.53 -21.54
C PHE A 37 15.19 -13.19 -20.39
N LYS A 38 15.91 -14.28 -20.64
CA LYS A 38 16.63 -15.09 -19.64
C LYS A 38 15.73 -15.52 -18.45
N ILE A 39 14.49 -15.89 -18.76
CA ILE A 39 13.43 -16.27 -17.82
C ILE A 39 13.05 -17.74 -18.00
N SER A 40 12.53 -18.39 -16.95
CA SER A 40 12.05 -19.76 -17.05
C SER A 40 10.89 -19.91 -18.06
N ARG A 41 10.95 -20.95 -18.91
CA ARG A 41 9.86 -21.31 -19.83
C ARG A 41 8.51 -21.48 -19.12
N TRP A 42 8.52 -21.95 -17.88
CA TRP A 42 7.33 -22.07 -17.03
C TRP A 42 6.69 -20.72 -16.72
N LEU A 43 7.49 -19.69 -16.43
CA LEU A 43 6.99 -18.34 -16.19
C LEU A 43 6.38 -17.73 -17.45
N VAL A 44 7.03 -17.92 -18.61
CA VAL A 44 6.53 -17.49 -19.92
C VAL A 44 5.17 -18.12 -20.22
N SER A 45 5.05 -19.43 -20.04
CA SER A 45 3.78 -20.16 -20.19
C SER A 45 2.69 -19.63 -19.26
N ARG A 46 3.04 -19.34 -17.99
CA ARG A 46 2.10 -18.80 -17.00
C ARG A 46 1.62 -17.39 -17.35
N VAL A 47 2.53 -16.54 -17.84
CA VAL A 47 2.21 -15.19 -18.32
C VAL A 47 1.24 -15.28 -19.50
N TRP A 48 1.55 -16.10 -20.52
CA TRP A 48 0.70 -16.27 -21.69
C TRP A 48 -0.73 -16.70 -21.34
N LYS A 49 -0.87 -17.77 -20.56
CA LYS A 49 -2.18 -18.27 -20.11
C LYS A 49 -2.97 -17.19 -19.35
N ARG A 50 -2.28 -16.37 -18.56
CA ARG A 50 -2.91 -15.29 -17.79
C ARG A 50 -3.38 -14.17 -18.70
N GLY A 51 -2.53 -13.71 -19.62
CA GLY A 51 -2.90 -12.63 -20.53
C GLY A 51 -4.09 -13.00 -21.42
N ILE A 52 -4.08 -14.21 -22.00
CA ILE A 52 -5.22 -14.72 -22.80
C ILE A 52 -6.52 -14.76 -21.99
N ARG A 53 -6.47 -15.24 -20.73
CA ARG A 53 -7.66 -15.25 -19.87
C ARG A 53 -8.21 -13.83 -19.65
N PHE A 54 -7.35 -12.84 -19.41
CA PHE A 54 -7.78 -11.46 -19.20
C PHE A 54 -8.28 -10.77 -20.47
N MET A 55 -7.73 -11.08 -21.64
CA MET A 55 -8.20 -10.53 -22.91
C MET A 55 -9.66 -10.93 -23.23
N GLY A 56 -10.16 -12.03 -22.66
CA GLY A 56 -11.58 -12.40 -22.77
C GLY A 56 -12.52 -11.60 -21.87
N GLU A 57 -11.99 -10.92 -20.85
CA GLU A 57 -12.77 -10.20 -19.83
C GLU A 57 -12.53 -8.67 -19.86
N ARG A 58 -11.38 -8.21 -20.37
CA ARG A 58 -10.92 -6.81 -20.32
C ARG A 58 -10.16 -6.43 -21.58
N VAL A 59 -10.18 -5.14 -21.92
CA VAL A 59 -9.44 -4.54 -23.06
C VAL A 59 -7.92 -4.67 -22.91
N ALA A 60 -7.40 -4.67 -21.67
CA ALA A 60 -5.97 -4.80 -21.39
C ALA A 60 -5.68 -6.00 -20.48
N ALA A 61 -4.65 -6.77 -20.84
CA ALA A 61 -4.24 -7.95 -20.10
C ALA A 61 -3.52 -7.58 -18.79
N VAL A 62 -3.98 -8.12 -17.66
CA VAL A 62 -3.33 -7.94 -16.34
C VAL A 62 -2.37 -9.11 -16.05
N VAL A 63 -1.08 -8.91 -16.29
CA VAL A 63 -0.07 -9.98 -16.24
C VAL A 63 0.84 -9.92 -15.00
N ALA A 64 0.58 -8.96 -14.10
CA ALA A 64 1.33 -8.76 -12.88
C ALA A 64 1.47 -10.05 -12.02
N SER A 65 2.54 -10.09 -11.23
CA SER A 65 2.72 -11.15 -10.23
C SER A 65 1.60 -11.07 -9.18
N ARG A 66 1.07 -12.23 -8.79
CA ARG A 66 0.08 -12.35 -7.71
C ARG A 66 0.71 -12.79 -6.38
N ALA A 67 2.04 -12.79 -6.30
CA ALA A 67 2.73 -13.20 -5.07
C ALA A 67 2.33 -12.30 -3.89
N SER A 68 2.23 -10.98 -4.10
CA SER A 68 1.77 -10.02 -3.09
C SER A 68 0.31 -10.19 -2.67
N GLN A 69 -0.49 -10.88 -3.49
CA GLN A 69 -1.88 -11.19 -3.13
C GLN A 69 -1.97 -12.38 -2.15
N ARG A 70 -0.88 -13.13 -1.98
CA ARG A 70 -0.80 -14.27 -1.05
C ARG A 70 -0.08 -13.84 0.23
N GLY A 71 -0.40 -14.51 1.34
CA GLY A 71 0.20 -14.24 2.65
C GLY A 71 -0.60 -13.27 3.52
N ARG A 72 -0.03 -12.96 4.70
CA ARG A 72 -0.67 -12.11 5.72
C ARG A 72 -0.88 -10.70 5.17
N LYS A 73 -2.13 -10.24 5.16
CA LYS A 73 -2.47 -8.87 4.78
C LYS A 73 -1.97 -7.89 5.83
N LYS A 74 -1.53 -6.72 5.39
CA LYS A 74 -1.25 -5.61 6.30
C LYS A 74 -2.56 -5.22 6.97
N LYS A 75 -2.49 -4.89 8.26
CA LYS A 75 -3.62 -4.29 8.96
C LYS A 75 -3.94 -2.94 8.33
N ASP A 76 -5.22 -2.57 8.29
CA ASP A 76 -5.61 -1.27 7.80
C ASP A 76 -5.03 -0.17 8.71
N ARG A 77 -4.28 0.76 8.10
CA ARG A 77 -3.66 1.87 8.81
C ARG A 77 -4.71 2.87 9.27
N ALA A 78 -5.74 3.09 8.48
CA ALA A 78 -6.80 4.04 8.80
C ALA A 78 -7.58 3.59 10.04
N GLU A 79 -7.99 2.32 10.06
CA GLU A 79 -8.66 1.71 11.22
C GLU A 79 -7.80 1.78 12.49
N ILE A 80 -6.50 1.51 12.39
CA ILE A 80 -5.59 1.62 13.54
C ILE A 80 -5.49 3.07 14.03
N CYS A 81 -5.35 4.05 13.12
CA CYS A 81 -5.31 5.46 13.50
C CYS A 81 -6.62 5.90 14.16
N LYS A 82 -7.77 5.39 13.70
CA LYS A 82 -9.07 5.65 14.32
C LYS A 82 -9.10 5.19 15.78
N ARG A 83 -8.63 3.98 16.07
CA ARG A 83 -8.53 3.46 17.46
C ARG A 83 -7.67 4.35 18.36
N ILE A 84 -6.53 4.84 17.86
CA ILE A 84 -5.68 5.79 18.61
C ILE A 84 -6.42 7.12 18.84
N HIS A 85 -7.24 7.55 17.88
CA HIS A 85 -8.05 8.76 17.99
C HIS A 85 -9.27 8.60 18.91
N GLU A 86 -9.74 7.39 19.15
CA GLU A 86 -10.81 7.10 20.12
C GLU A 86 -10.27 7.07 21.55
N THR A 87 -8.99 6.71 21.76
CA THR A 87 -8.33 6.78 23.07
C THR A 87 -8.37 8.21 23.62
N ARG A 88 -8.54 8.44 24.93
CA ARG A 88 -8.56 9.79 25.51
C ARG A 88 -7.26 10.55 25.22
N VAL A 89 -7.34 11.85 24.94
CA VAL A 89 -6.19 12.69 24.53
C VAL A 89 -5.02 12.62 25.53
N ALA A 90 -5.31 12.61 26.83
CA ALA A 90 -4.28 12.51 27.88
C ALA A 90 -3.46 11.21 27.81
N ASP A 91 -4.07 10.13 27.32
CA ASP A 91 -3.47 8.79 27.27
C ASP A 91 -2.76 8.55 25.92
N ARG A 92 -2.77 9.52 24.99
CA ARG A 92 -2.05 9.46 23.70
C ARG A 92 -0.59 9.92 23.76
N ASN A 93 -0.09 10.25 24.95
CA ASN A 93 1.25 10.82 25.12
C ASN A 93 2.36 9.77 25.19
N ASN A 94 2.06 8.59 25.77
CA ASN A 94 3.03 7.52 25.98
C ASN A 94 2.64 6.29 25.14
N TYR A 95 3.64 5.60 24.58
CA TYR A 95 3.40 4.34 23.87
C TYR A 95 2.74 3.29 24.75
N ARG A 96 3.05 3.25 26.06
CA ARG A 96 2.46 2.29 26.99
C ARG A 96 0.98 2.56 27.24
N THR A 97 0.59 3.82 27.42
CA THR A 97 -0.81 4.20 27.63
C THR A 97 -1.64 4.01 26.37
N ILE A 98 -1.04 4.23 25.18
CA ILE A 98 -1.68 3.89 23.90
C ILE A 98 -1.80 2.38 23.75
N GLU A 99 -0.81 1.60 24.18
CA GLU A 99 -0.89 0.14 24.13
C GLU A 99 -2.05 -0.39 24.99
N GLU A 100 -2.18 0.10 26.21
CA GLU A 100 -3.28 -0.25 27.12
C GLU A 100 -4.64 0.24 26.61
N GLY A 101 -4.73 1.49 26.13
CA GLY A 101 -5.99 2.10 25.69
C GLY A 101 -6.46 1.69 24.29
N ALA A 102 -5.52 1.46 23.36
CA ALA A 102 -5.82 1.14 21.96
C ALA A 102 -5.51 -0.32 21.61
N GLY A 103 -4.87 -1.11 22.48
CA GLY A 103 -4.49 -2.50 22.19
C GLY A 103 -3.46 -2.66 21.07
N LEU A 104 -2.54 -1.69 20.95
CA LEU A 104 -1.56 -1.60 19.87
C LEU A 104 -0.14 -1.70 20.42
N THR A 105 0.68 -2.56 19.84
CA THR A 105 2.09 -2.67 20.26
C THR A 105 2.87 -1.38 19.96
N PRO A 106 3.86 -1.01 20.79
CA PRO A 106 4.69 0.18 20.57
C PRO A 106 5.40 0.20 19.21
N TYR A 107 5.72 -0.99 18.67
CA TYR A 107 6.26 -1.13 17.32
C TYR A 107 5.31 -0.57 16.25
N MET A 108 4.01 -0.89 16.35
CA MET A 108 3.00 -0.43 15.40
C MET A 108 2.90 1.10 15.39
N ILE A 109 2.93 1.71 16.58
CA ILE A 109 2.84 3.17 16.72
C ILE A 109 4.06 3.86 16.08
N ARG A 110 5.27 3.35 16.34
CA ARG A 110 6.50 3.86 15.70
C ARG A 110 6.46 3.68 14.19
N GLN A 111 5.92 2.57 13.71
CA GLN A 111 5.77 2.32 12.28
C GLN A 111 4.81 3.32 11.62
N LEU A 112 3.68 3.63 12.25
CA LEU A 112 2.74 4.65 11.75
C LEU A 112 3.38 6.03 11.67
N GLN A 113 4.21 6.40 12.64
CA GLN A 113 4.96 7.66 12.60
C GLN A 113 5.96 7.69 11.44
N ARG A 114 6.71 6.60 11.23
CA ARG A 114 7.68 6.48 10.13
C ARG A 114 7.01 6.52 8.77
N GLU A 115 5.86 5.85 8.63
CA GLU A 115 5.06 5.84 7.42
C GLU A 115 4.28 7.16 7.20
N GLY A 116 4.26 8.07 8.18
CA GLY A 116 3.64 9.39 8.06
C GLY A 116 2.15 9.46 8.42
N TYR A 117 1.56 8.36 8.89
CA TYR A 117 0.15 8.30 9.30
C TYR A 117 -0.14 8.94 10.65
N LEU A 118 0.89 9.10 11.50
CA LEU A 118 0.78 9.74 12.81
C LEU A 118 1.90 10.76 12.95
N ARG A 119 1.61 11.91 13.54
CA ARG A 119 2.61 12.92 13.91
C ARG A 119 2.65 13.09 15.41
N ARG A 120 3.84 13.34 15.96
CA ARG A 120 3.98 13.75 17.36
C ARG A 120 3.50 15.20 17.48
N ALA A 121 2.46 15.42 18.26
CA ALA A 121 1.99 16.76 18.60
C ALA A 121 2.54 17.17 19.96
N LEU A 122 2.93 18.44 20.09
CA LEU A 122 3.21 19.04 21.40
C LEU A 122 1.87 19.48 21.98
N THR A 123 1.54 19.02 23.19
CA THR A 123 0.33 19.40 23.91
C THR A 123 0.47 20.76 24.59
N GLN A 124 1.70 21.16 24.89
CA GLN A 124 1.98 22.41 25.60
C GLN A 124 2.19 23.56 24.62
N THR A 125 1.12 24.31 24.34
CA THR A 125 1.25 25.73 24.05
C THR A 125 1.45 26.44 25.39
N ARG A 126 2.52 27.24 25.57
CA ARG A 126 2.68 28.17 26.71
C ARG A 126 2.25 29.56 26.27
N PRO A 127 0.94 29.84 26.06
CA PRO A 127 0.54 31.18 25.72
C PRO A 127 0.68 32.04 26.99
N LEU A 128 1.26 33.22 26.84
CA LEU A 128 1.31 34.25 27.90
C LEU A 128 -0.07 34.90 28.03
N LEU A 129 -1.08 34.10 28.38
CA LEU A 129 -2.45 34.56 28.59
C LEU A 129 -2.60 35.04 30.03
N THR A 130 -2.79 36.34 30.18
CA THR A 130 -3.33 36.92 31.42
C THR A 130 -4.84 36.65 31.48
N GLU A 131 -5.44 36.79 32.67
CA GLU A 131 -6.90 36.66 32.82
C GLU A 131 -7.66 37.61 31.88
N LYS A 132 -7.15 38.83 31.69
CA LYS A 132 -7.69 39.78 30.71
C LYS A 132 -7.74 39.18 29.29
N HIS A 133 -6.63 38.62 28.81
CA HIS A 133 -6.57 38.00 27.48
C HIS A 133 -7.58 36.85 27.32
N LYS A 134 -7.84 36.08 28.38
CA LYS A 134 -8.86 35.03 28.36
C LYS A 134 -10.26 35.63 28.22
N THR A 135 -10.59 36.65 29.01
CA THR A 135 -11.91 37.30 28.95
C THR A 135 -12.17 37.98 27.61
N ASP A 136 -11.18 38.65 27.03
CA ASP A 136 -11.30 39.33 25.75
C ASP A 136 -11.53 38.34 24.60
N ARG A 137 -10.82 37.19 24.62
CA ARG A 137 -11.04 36.11 23.66
C ARG A 137 -12.44 35.50 23.78
N LEU A 138 -12.91 35.28 25.01
CA LEU A 138 -14.22 34.68 25.25
C LEU A 138 -15.35 35.63 24.80
N LYS A 139 -15.20 36.94 25.04
CA LYS A 139 -16.08 37.98 24.50
C LYS A 139 -16.07 37.99 22.97
N TRP A 140 -14.90 37.90 22.35
CA TRP A 140 -14.78 37.89 20.89
C TRP A 140 -15.53 36.72 20.25
N CYS A 141 -15.39 35.50 20.81
CA CYS A 141 -16.10 34.30 20.35
C CYS A 141 -17.62 34.32 20.60
N LEU A 142 -18.12 35.18 21.49
CA LEU A 142 -19.55 35.35 21.74
C LEU A 142 -20.18 36.44 20.86
N LEU A 143 -19.36 37.36 20.33
CA LEU A 143 -19.78 38.48 19.48
C LEU A 143 -19.79 38.14 17.99
N HIS A 144 -19.19 37.02 17.58
CA HIS A 144 -19.08 36.53 16.20
C HIS A 144 -19.53 35.07 16.16
#